data_AF-A0A7I4KHM4-F1
#
_entry.id   AF-A0A7I4KHM4-F1
#
_cell.length_a   1.000
_cell.length_b   1.000
_cell.length_c   1.000
_cell.angle_alpha   90.00
_cell.angle_beta   90.00
_cell.angle_gamma   90.00
#
_symmetry.space_group_name_H-M   'P 1'
#
loop_
_entity.id
_entity.type
_entity.pdbx_description
1 polymer ?
#
loop_
_entity_poly.entity_id
_entity_poly.type
_entity_poly.pdbx_seq_one_letter_code
_entity_poly.pdbx_strand_id
1 'polypeptide(L)'
;MLENILRAICKRMNLSTKVDSSIKLEIENPTTEKLSLVQRTGAEVFKCSVTLLGESVIQTEVIIKHPKMPGGVYRGVAQPDVQWKLQQMQDADNYYVQALSMIIQKLKWIRHVPPDDISKMSSTATTIIAKITNLIGQARLTLCMPGKRTLLELCNTAITRCFNPPLPPDLVFSYYISANRLVCAAYQVTPKTNGAQGLTVTVADCLLSQLVDVLYLTDRALNVAQQFNCNMCMLKEQINTYNHICF
;
A
#
# COMPACT_ATOMS: atom_id res chain seq x y z
N MET A 1 15.29 8.07 -16.14
CA MET A 1 15.42 7.99 -14.67
C MET A 1 14.11 7.53 -14.00
N LEU A 2 13.00 8.25 -14.15
CA LEU A 2 11.71 7.91 -13.53
C LEU A 2 11.18 6.50 -13.91
N GLU A 3 11.28 6.13 -15.19
CA GLU A 3 10.89 4.79 -15.66
C GLU A 3 11.64 3.68 -14.90
N ASN A 4 12.96 3.81 -14.72
CA ASN A 4 13.77 2.81 -14.03
C ASN A 4 13.37 2.67 -12.55
N ILE A 5 13.01 3.77 -11.90
CA ILE A 5 12.51 3.74 -10.52
C ILE A 5 11.17 3.00 -10.45
N LEU A 6 10.23 3.30 -11.36
CA LEU A 6 8.94 2.61 -11.42
C LEU A 6 9.09 1.11 -11.75
N ARG A 7 10.02 0.73 -12.63
CA ARG A 7 10.36 -0.68 -12.88
C ARG A 7 10.89 -1.36 -11.63
N ALA A 8 11.78 -0.70 -10.87
CA ALA A 8 12.30 -1.23 -9.62
C ALA A 8 11.20 -1.42 -8.57
N ILE A 9 10.26 -0.46 -8.46
CA ILE A 9 9.08 -0.60 -7.58
C ILE A 9 8.24 -1.81 -8.01
N CYS A 10 7.89 -1.92 -9.30
CA CYS A 10 7.07 -3.01 -9.80
C CYS A 10 7.74 -4.37 -9.63
N LYS A 11 9.07 -4.45 -9.79
CA LYS A 11 9.84 -5.66 -9.49
C LYS A 11 9.72 -6.03 -8.02
N ARG A 12 10.00 -5.09 -7.10
CA ARG A 12 9.94 -5.36 -5.66
C ARG A 12 8.54 -5.71 -5.17
N MET A 13 7.50 -5.24 -5.84
CA MET A 13 6.10 -5.57 -5.55
C MET A 13 5.61 -6.84 -6.27
N ASN A 14 6.47 -7.55 -7.00
CA ASN A 14 6.13 -8.76 -7.78
C ASN A 14 5.01 -8.52 -8.82
N LEU A 15 5.04 -7.38 -9.51
CA LEU A 15 3.97 -6.95 -10.43
C LEU A 15 4.19 -7.38 -11.89
N SER A 16 5.16 -8.26 -12.15
CA SER A 16 5.52 -8.71 -13.50
C SER A 16 4.34 -9.33 -14.27
N THR A 17 3.37 -9.93 -13.57
CA THR A 17 2.15 -10.49 -14.16
C THR A 17 1.03 -9.47 -14.37
N LYS A 18 1.09 -8.30 -13.70
CA LYS A 18 0.10 -7.23 -13.79
C LYS A 18 0.46 -6.18 -14.84
N VAL A 19 1.73 -6.11 -15.25
CA VAL A 19 2.18 -5.23 -16.33
C VAL A 19 1.95 -5.85 -17.71
N ASP A 20 1.82 -5.00 -18.72
CA ASP A 20 1.74 -5.43 -20.13
C ASP A 20 2.97 -6.27 -20.52
N SER A 21 2.77 -7.34 -21.29
CA SER A 21 3.84 -8.28 -21.67
C SER A 21 4.96 -7.65 -22.51
N SER A 22 4.72 -6.49 -23.13
CA SER A 22 5.76 -5.71 -23.81
C SER A 22 6.72 -5.01 -22.84
N ILE A 23 6.35 -4.90 -21.55
CA ILE A 23 7.17 -4.34 -20.48
C ILE A 23 8.01 -5.48 -19.88
N LYS A 24 9.28 -5.56 -20.30
CA LYS A 24 10.24 -6.51 -19.73
C LYS A 24 10.47 -6.22 -18.24
N LEU A 25 9.88 -7.03 -17.36
CA LEU A 25 10.23 -7.14 -15.94
C LEU A 25 10.67 -8.58 -15.69
N GLU A 26 11.70 -8.75 -14.88
CA GLU A 26 12.10 -10.09 -14.41
C GLU A 26 10.94 -10.70 -13.61
N ILE A 27 10.63 -11.96 -13.87
CA ILE A 27 9.55 -12.67 -13.19
C ILE A 27 10.14 -13.24 -11.90
N GLU A 28 9.78 -12.64 -10.77
CA GLU A 28 9.96 -13.21 -9.44
C GLU A 28 8.59 -13.66 -8.95
N ASN A 29 8.47 -14.96 -8.62
CA ASN A 29 7.25 -15.48 -8.03
C ASN A 29 7.18 -15.03 -6.57
N PRO A 30 6.01 -14.57 -6.09
CA PRO A 30 5.86 -14.23 -4.69
C PRO A 30 6.12 -15.46 -3.83
N THR A 31 7.03 -15.35 -2.86
CA THR A 31 7.30 -16.39 -1.89
C THR A 31 6.39 -16.25 -0.69
N THR A 32 6.08 -17.37 -0.04
CA THR A 32 5.37 -17.36 1.24
C THR A 32 6.29 -16.86 2.34
N GLU A 33 5.84 -15.88 3.13
CA GLU A 33 6.57 -15.33 4.26
C GLU A 33 5.73 -15.43 5.53
N LYS A 34 6.27 -16.06 6.59
CA LYS A 34 5.64 -16.09 7.92
C LYS A 34 6.19 -14.96 8.79
N LEU A 35 5.34 -14.00 9.10
CA LEU A 35 5.65 -12.81 9.88
C LEU A 35 5.19 -12.98 11.33
N SER A 36 6.01 -12.52 12.27
CA SER A 36 5.64 -12.42 13.69
C SER A 36 5.41 -10.96 14.05
N LEU A 37 4.18 -10.63 14.45
CA LEU A 37 3.76 -9.28 14.83
C LEU A 37 3.91 -9.13 16.35
N VAL A 38 4.52 -8.03 16.76
CA VAL A 38 4.85 -7.74 18.16
C VAL A 38 4.08 -6.53 18.65
N GLN A 39 3.54 -6.59 19.85
CA GLN A 39 2.89 -5.46 20.51
C GLN A 39 3.95 -4.45 20.95
N ARG A 40 3.92 -3.22 20.43
CA ARG A 40 4.96 -2.21 20.74
C ARG A 40 4.83 -1.56 22.11
N THR A 41 3.63 -1.55 22.69
CA THR A 41 3.33 -0.78 23.90
C THR A 41 2.54 -1.59 24.91
N GLY A 42 2.96 -1.52 26.18
CA GLY A 42 2.31 -2.20 27.30
C GLY A 42 2.84 -3.62 27.52
N ALA A 43 2.19 -4.36 28.43
CA ALA A 43 2.50 -5.76 28.66
C ALA A 43 2.15 -6.60 27.42
N GLU A 44 2.97 -7.60 27.07
CA GLU A 44 2.68 -8.56 25.99
C GLU A 44 1.41 -9.35 26.30
N VAL A 45 0.27 -8.85 25.84
CA VAL A 45 -1.03 -9.49 25.99
C VAL A 45 -1.59 -9.97 24.66
N PHE A 46 -0.97 -9.57 23.56
CA PHE A 46 -1.35 -9.94 22.20
C PHE A 46 -0.14 -10.38 21.37
N LYS A 47 -0.20 -11.59 20.82
CA LYS A 47 0.75 -12.14 19.84
C LYS A 47 -0.01 -12.50 18.58
N CYS A 48 0.55 -12.14 17.43
CA CYS A 48 -0.05 -12.46 16.13
C CYS A 48 1.04 -12.94 15.19
N SER A 49 0.75 -13.99 14.42
CA SER A 49 1.57 -14.40 13.29
C SER A 49 0.73 -14.36 12.03
N VAL A 50 1.28 -13.81 10.96
CA VAL A 50 0.61 -13.70 9.66
C VAL A 50 1.48 -14.35 8.60
N THR A 51 0.89 -15.23 7.79
CA THR A 51 1.54 -15.80 6.62
C THR A 51 1.05 -15.06 5.38
N LEU A 52 1.96 -14.40 4.66
CA LEU A 52 1.69 -13.68 3.42
C LEU A 52 2.14 -14.48 2.20
N LEU A 53 1.39 -14.38 1.12
CA LEU A 53 1.78 -14.77 -0.24
C LEU A 53 1.51 -13.57 -1.16
N GLY A 54 2.56 -12.78 -1.44
CA GLY A 54 2.40 -11.51 -2.15
C GLY A 54 1.51 -10.54 -1.38
N GLU A 55 0.38 -10.15 -1.98
CA GLU A 55 -0.65 -9.27 -1.40
C GLU A 55 -1.72 -10.01 -0.56
N SER A 56 -1.71 -11.33 -0.57
CA SER A 56 -2.71 -12.17 0.08
C SER A 56 -2.22 -12.61 1.45
N VAL A 57 -3.05 -12.43 2.48
CA VAL A 57 -2.88 -13.17 3.72
C VAL A 57 -3.51 -14.53 3.54
N ILE A 58 -2.72 -15.58 3.75
CA ILE A 58 -3.15 -16.98 3.57
C ILE A 58 -3.37 -17.70 4.89
N GLN A 59 -2.82 -17.18 5.99
CA GLN A 59 -3.05 -17.69 7.34
C GLN A 59 -2.77 -16.59 8.36
N THR A 60 -3.53 -16.57 9.45
CA THR A 60 -3.21 -15.77 10.63
C THR A 60 -3.46 -16.59 11.91
N GLU A 61 -2.53 -16.49 12.85
CA GLU A 61 -2.60 -17.11 14.17
C GLU A 61 -2.57 -15.99 15.22
N VAL A 62 -3.48 -16.03 16.18
CA VAL A 62 -3.60 -15.00 17.21
C VAL A 62 -3.66 -15.63 18.60
N ILE A 63 -3.02 -14.97 19.55
CA ILE A 63 -3.06 -15.30 20.97
C ILE A 63 -3.27 -13.98 21.71
N ILE A 64 -4.41 -13.82 22.39
CA ILE A 64 -4.72 -12.61 23.14
C ILE A 64 -5.31 -12.94 24.50
N LYS A 65 -4.93 -12.20 25.56
CA LYS A 65 -5.58 -12.33 26.87
C LYS A 65 -7.07 -11.98 26.75
N HIS A 66 -7.92 -12.88 27.22
CA HIS A 66 -9.36 -12.72 27.17
C HIS A 66 -10.01 -13.29 28.44
N PRO A 67 -10.54 -12.45 29.35
CA PRO A 67 -10.99 -12.89 30.67
C PRO A 67 -12.08 -13.98 30.65
N LYS A 68 -12.94 -13.98 29.63
CA LYS A 68 -14.07 -14.92 29.50
C LYS A 68 -13.67 -16.28 28.90
N MET A 69 -12.43 -16.43 28.42
CA MET A 69 -11.98 -17.70 27.82
C MET A 69 -11.38 -18.62 28.88
N PRO A 70 -11.48 -19.95 28.72
CA PRO A 70 -10.76 -20.91 29.57
C PRO A 70 -9.25 -20.59 29.58
N GLY A 71 -8.66 -20.50 30.77
CA GLY A 71 -7.25 -20.12 30.93
C GLY A 71 -6.96 -18.62 30.70
N GLY A 72 -7.99 -17.78 30.53
CA GLY A 72 -7.84 -16.32 30.41
C GLY A 72 -7.22 -15.86 29.09
N VAL A 73 -7.16 -16.72 28.07
CA VAL A 73 -6.53 -16.46 26.78
C VAL A 73 -7.38 -17.02 25.65
N TYR A 74 -7.59 -16.23 24.62
CA TYR A 74 -8.08 -16.69 23.33
C TYR A 74 -6.90 -17.06 22.45
N ARG A 75 -6.92 -18.28 21.88
CA ARG A 75 -5.99 -18.75 20.86
C ARG A 75 -6.80 -19.19 19.66
N GLY A 76 -6.58 -18.59 18.51
CA GLY A 76 -7.32 -18.90 17.29
C GLY A 76 -6.46 -18.83 16.05
N VAL A 77 -6.86 -19.57 15.03
CA VAL A 77 -6.23 -19.57 13.71
C VAL A 77 -7.32 -19.32 12.67
N ALA A 78 -7.13 -18.36 11.77
CA ALA A 78 -8.02 -18.24 10.62
C ALA A 78 -7.70 -19.36 9.63
N GLN A 79 -8.73 -20.13 9.25
CA GLN A 79 -8.60 -21.31 8.41
C GLN A 79 -7.85 -21.00 7.11
N PRO A 80 -6.90 -21.86 6.68
CA PRO A 80 -6.06 -21.62 5.49
C PRO A 80 -6.87 -21.50 4.19
N ASP A 81 -8.05 -22.12 4.16
CA ASP A 81 -8.93 -22.20 3.00
C ASP A 81 -9.53 -20.83 2.63
N VAL A 82 -9.45 -19.86 3.54
CA VAL A 82 -9.92 -18.49 3.31
C VAL A 82 -8.76 -17.52 3.26
N GLN A 83 -8.32 -17.25 2.04
CA GLN A 83 -7.32 -16.23 1.75
C GLN A 83 -8.01 -14.89 1.53
N TRP A 84 -7.40 -13.80 2.01
CA TRP A 84 -7.88 -12.45 1.71
C TRP A 84 -6.76 -11.53 1.26
N LYS A 85 -7.08 -10.65 0.33
CA LYS A 85 -6.13 -9.65 -0.17
C LYS A 85 -6.13 -8.41 0.72
N LEU A 86 -4.95 -7.86 0.95
CA LEU A 86 -4.82 -6.54 1.54
C LEU A 86 -5.15 -5.49 0.48
N GLN A 87 -6.34 -4.91 0.56
CA GLN A 87 -6.83 -3.93 -0.44
C GLN A 87 -5.83 -2.79 -0.67
N GLN A 88 -5.19 -2.29 0.39
CA GLN A 88 -4.18 -1.23 0.28
C GLN A 88 -2.99 -1.62 -0.61
N MET A 89 -2.53 -2.87 -0.54
CA MET A 89 -1.45 -3.35 -1.40
C MET A 89 -1.93 -3.44 -2.85
N GLN A 90 -3.13 -4.00 -3.07
CA GLN A 90 -3.71 -4.10 -4.41
C GLN A 90 -3.91 -2.73 -5.07
N ASP A 91 -4.43 -1.76 -4.33
CA ASP A 91 -4.66 -0.40 -4.83
C ASP A 91 -3.33 0.30 -5.15
N ALA A 92 -2.32 0.16 -4.29
CA ALA A 92 -0.98 0.67 -4.55
C ALA A 92 -0.35 0.05 -5.80
N ASP A 93 -0.47 -1.28 -5.97
CA ASP A 93 -0.02 -1.99 -7.16
C ASP A 93 -0.65 -1.43 -8.43
N ASN A 94 -1.97 -1.24 -8.40
CA ASN A 94 -2.71 -0.69 -9.53
C ASN A 94 -2.22 0.70 -9.91
N TYR A 95 -1.89 1.56 -8.94
CA TYR A 95 -1.33 2.87 -9.21
C TYR A 95 0.08 2.80 -9.81
N TYR A 96 0.96 1.93 -9.29
CA TYR A 96 2.32 1.77 -9.84
C TYR A 96 2.31 1.20 -11.26
N VAL A 97 1.47 0.20 -11.53
CA VAL A 97 1.31 -0.39 -12.87
C VAL A 97 0.78 0.65 -13.86
N GLN A 98 -0.21 1.44 -13.46
CA GLN A 98 -0.74 2.53 -14.30
C GLN A 98 0.33 3.59 -14.58
N ALA A 99 1.11 3.99 -13.56
CA ALA A 99 2.19 4.97 -13.72
C ALA A 99 3.28 4.46 -14.68
N LEU A 100 3.70 3.20 -14.53
CA LEU A 100 4.71 2.57 -15.39
C LEU A 100 4.20 2.40 -16.83
N SER A 101 2.96 1.97 -17.00
CA SER A 101 2.36 1.81 -18.34
C SER A 101 2.27 3.15 -19.05
N MET A 102 1.85 4.20 -18.34
CA MET A 102 1.72 5.55 -18.88
C MET A 102 3.07 6.11 -19.33
N ILE A 103 4.13 6.01 -18.51
CA ILE A 103 5.44 6.54 -18.88
C ILE A 103 6.01 5.81 -20.11
N ILE A 104 5.88 4.48 -20.19
CA ILE A 104 6.40 3.70 -21.32
C ILE A 104 5.65 4.02 -22.61
N GLN A 105 4.31 4.04 -22.57
CA GLN A 105 3.50 4.38 -23.75
C GLN A 105 3.83 5.77 -24.27
N LYS A 106 4.04 6.74 -23.37
CA LYS A 106 4.33 8.12 -23.76
C LYS A 106 5.77 8.34 -24.21
N LEU A 107 6.74 7.65 -23.64
CA LEU A 107 8.11 7.64 -24.18
C LEU A 107 8.16 7.03 -25.59
N LYS A 108 7.37 5.98 -25.86
CA LYS A 108 7.21 5.44 -27.22
C LYS A 108 6.61 6.48 -28.16
N TRP A 109 5.57 7.20 -27.74
CA TRP A 109 4.94 8.25 -28.55
C TRP A 109 5.92 9.39 -28.86
N ILE A 110 6.65 9.91 -27.86
CA ILE A 110 7.61 11.03 -28.03
C ILE A 110 8.66 10.73 -29.11
N ARG A 111 9.12 9.47 -29.21
CA ARG A 111 10.08 9.05 -30.25
C ARG A 111 9.56 9.20 -31.68
N HIS A 112 8.26 9.30 -31.87
CA HIS A 112 7.61 9.39 -33.19
C HIS A 112 7.02 10.79 -33.46
N VAL A 113 7.26 11.77 -32.59
CA VAL A 113 6.75 13.13 -32.76
C VAL A 113 7.67 13.91 -33.72
N PRO A 114 7.11 14.56 -34.76
CA PRO A 114 7.89 15.42 -35.67
C PRO A 114 8.53 16.61 -34.94
N PRO A 115 9.69 17.12 -35.40
CA PRO A 115 10.39 18.26 -34.79
C PRO A 115 9.58 19.56 -34.72
N ASP A 116 8.60 19.75 -35.61
CA ASP A 116 7.81 20.98 -35.69
C ASP A 116 6.77 21.14 -34.55
N ASP A 117 6.58 20.09 -33.74
CA ASP A 117 5.55 20.00 -32.68
C ASP A 117 6.12 20.17 -31.24
N ILE A 118 7.31 20.75 -31.07
CA ILE A 118 8.02 20.86 -29.76
C ILE A 118 7.18 21.53 -28.66
N SER A 119 6.42 22.58 -28.98
CA SER A 119 5.56 23.26 -27.99
C SER A 119 4.41 22.36 -27.50
N LYS A 120 3.82 21.58 -28.41
CA LYS A 120 2.80 20.56 -28.11
C LYS A 120 3.39 19.39 -27.32
N MET A 121 4.65 19.03 -27.59
CA MET A 121 5.39 18.02 -26.83
C MET A 121 5.62 18.46 -25.38
N SER A 122 6.06 19.71 -25.17
CA SER A 122 6.32 20.27 -23.83
C SER A 122 5.07 20.28 -22.94
N SER A 123 3.96 20.82 -23.44
CA SER A 123 2.69 20.85 -22.70
C SER A 123 2.15 19.44 -22.39
N THR A 124 2.28 18.52 -23.34
CA THR A 124 1.89 17.12 -23.19
C THR A 124 2.76 16.41 -22.15
N ALA A 125 4.08 16.61 -22.17
CA ALA A 125 5.02 16.03 -21.22
C ALA A 125 4.74 16.48 -19.78
N THR A 126 4.53 17.78 -19.56
CA THR A 126 4.17 18.32 -18.23
C THR A 126 2.87 17.72 -17.71
N THR A 127 1.85 17.61 -18.57
CA THR A 127 0.55 17.00 -18.18
C THR A 127 0.71 15.53 -17.81
N ILE A 128 1.50 14.78 -18.57
CA ILE A 128 1.74 13.36 -18.31
C ILE A 128 2.52 13.17 -17.03
N ILE A 129 3.60 13.94 -16.82
CA ILE A 129 4.38 13.85 -15.59
C ILE A 129 3.53 14.23 -14.38
N ALA A 130 2.69 15.26 -14.46
CA ALA A 130 1.74 15.59 -13.39
C ALA A 130 0.78 14.42 -13.07
N LYS A 131 0.25 13.73 -14.09
CA LYS A 131 -0.58 12.53 -13.90
C LYS A 131 0.19 11.39 -13.24
N ILE A 132 1.42 11.13 -13.68
CA ILE A 132 2.30 10.11 -13.10
C ILE A 132 2.61 10.46 -11.65
N THR A 133 2.95 11.71 -11.33
CA THR A 133 3.17 12.19 -9.96
C THR A 133 1.96 11.96 -9.08
N ASN A 134 0.75 12.24 -9.58
CA ASN A 134 -0.49 11.96 -8.84
C ASN A 134 -0.65 10.46 -8.57
N LEU A 135 -0.49 9.59 -9.58
CA LEU A 135 -0.57 8.13 -9.40
C LEU A 135 0.41 7.63 -8.34
N ILE A 136 1.68 8.07 -8.40
CA ILE A 136 2.71 7.72 -7.40
C ILE A 136 2.32 8.24 -6.01
N GLY A 137 1.78 9.46 -5.94
CA GLY A 137 1.28 10.06 -4.70
C GLY A 137 0.12 9.28 -4.09
N GLN A 138 -0.84 8.83 -4.90
CA GLN A 138 -1.95 7.98 -4.45
C GLN A 138 -1.44 6.63 -3.92
N ALA A 139 -0.51 5.98 -4.63
CA ALA A 139 0.09 4.73 -4.17
C ALA A 139 0.74 4.89 -2.78
N ARG A 140 1.49 5.99 -2.59
CA ARG A 140 2.11 6.33 -1.30
C ARG A 140 1.05 6.58 -0.21
N LEU A 141 0.02 7.37 -0.51
CA LEU A 141 -1.04 7.70 0.45
C LEU A 141 -1.78 6.44 0.90
N THR A 142 -2.13 5.55 -0.03
CA THR A 142 -2.81 4.27 0.24
C THR A 142 -2.00 3.37 1.19
N LEU A 143 -0.67 3.31 1.02
CA LEU A 143 0.19 2.53 1.90
C LEU A 143 0.39 3.20 3.27
N CYS A 144 0.53 4.53 3.32
CA CYS A 144 0.78 5.26 4.56
C CYS A 144 -0.45 5.42 5.45
N MET A 145 -1.63 5.58 4.86
CA MET A 145 -2.86 5.93 5.55
C MET A 145 -3.89 4.79 5.46
N PRO A 146 -4.09 3.99 6.53
CA PRO A 146 -5.12 2.97 6.51
C PRO A 146 -6.51 3.58 6.42
N GLY A 147 -7.37 2.96 5.61
CA GLY A 147 -8.77 3.34 5.51
C GLY A 147 -9.50 3.19 6.84
N LYS A 148 -10.34 4.17 7.19
CA LYS A 148 -11.17 4.08 8.40
C LYS A 148 -12.28 3.05 8.18
N ARG A 149 -12.42 2.13 9.12
CA ARG A 149 -13.54 1.18 9.18
C ARG A 149 -14.19 1.25 10.56
N THR A 150 -15.51 1.23 10.56
CA THR A 150 -16.33 1.09 11.76
C THR A 150 -16.22 -0.33 12.31
N LEU A 151 -16.52 -0.53 13.60
CA LEU A 151 -16.54 -1.88 14.20
C LEU A 151 -17.54 -2.80 13.48
N LEU A 152 -18.69 -2.26 13.04
CA LEU A 152 -19.70 -3.03 12.31
C LEU A 152 -19.15 -3.54 10.96
N GLU A 153 -18.44 -2.70 10.22
CA GLU A 153 -17.77 -3.11 8.97
C GLU A 153 -16.72 -4.19 9.23
N LEU A 154 -15.95 -4.08 10.32
CA LEU A 154 -14.95 -5.08 10.69
C LEU A 154 -15.60 -6.43 11.02
N CYS A 155 -16.69 -6.44 11.80
CA CYS A 155 -17.41 -7.67 12.14
C CYS A 155 -17.94 -8.42 10.91
N ASN A 156 -18.33 -7.69 9.86
CA ASN A 156 -18.89 -8.24 8.64
C ASN A 156 -17.84 -8.72 7.61
N THR A 157 -16.55 -8.52 7.89
CA THR A 157 -15.49 -9.00 6.99
C THR A 157 -15.49 -10.54 6.89
N ALA A 158 -14.96 -11.08 5.80
CA ALA A 158 -14.90 -12.54 5.61
C ALA A 158 -14.04 -13.21 6.71
N ILE A 159 -12.91 -12.58 7.06
CA ILE A 159 -11.91 -13.13 7.98
C ILE A 159 -12.45 -13.40 9.39
N THR A 160 -13.38 -12.59 9.90
CA THR A 160 -13.93 -12.76 11.27
C THR A 160 -14.67 -14.08 11.44
N ARG A 161 -15.21 -14.62 10.35
CA ARG A 161 -15.93 -15.89 10.31
C ARG A 161 -15.04 -17.11 10.09
N CYS A 162 -13.74 -16.89 9.91
CA CYS A 162 -12.80 -17.95 9.53
C CYS A 162 -11.94 -18.44 10.69
N PHE A 163 -12.05 -17.87 11.89
CA PHE A 163 -11.27 -18.30 13.04
C PHE A 163 -11.78 -19.62 13.62
N ASN A 164 -10.85 -20.50 13.98
CA ASN A 164 -11.07 -21.70 14.75
C ASN A 164 -10.20 -21.70 16.02
N PRO A 165 -10.78 -21.78 17.24
CA PRO A 165 -12.22 -21.68 17.53
C PRO A 165 -12.81 -20.33 17.10
N PRO A 166 -14.14 -20.22 16.91
CA PRO A 166 -14.80 -18.97 16.55
C PRO A 166 -14.43 -17.80 17.47
N LEU A 167 -14.41 -16.59 16.93
CA LEU A 167 -14.13 -15.39 17.71
C LEU A 167 -15.18 -15.19 18.83
N PRO A 168 -14.78 -14.77 20.04
CA PRO A 168 -15.69 -14.24 21.03
C PRO A 168 -16.51 -13.07 20.46
N PRO A 169 -17.79 -12.90 20.86
CA PRO A 169 -18.67 -11.87 20.29
C PRO A 169 -18.21 -10.43 20.58
N ASP A 170 -17.35 -10.25 21.59
CA ASP A 170 -16.76 -8.99 21.99
C ASP A 170 -15.36 -8.75 21.41
N LEU A 171 -14.87 -9.60 20.51
CA LEU A 171 -13.53 -9.52 19.93
C LEU A 171 -13.57 -9.50 18.39
N VAL A 172 -12.91 -8.52 17.79
CA VAL A 172 -12.71 -8.47 16.34
C VAL A 172 -11.27 -8.09 15.99
N PHE A 173 -10.73 -8.70 14.94
CA PHE A 173 -9.40 -8.40 14.41
C PHE A 173 -9.48 -7.62 13.10
N SER A 174 -8.56 -6.67 12.92
CA SER A 174 -8.38 -5.92 11.67
C SER A 174 -6.93 -6.01 11.23
N TYR A 175 -6.72 -6.12 9.91
CA TYR A 175 -5.40 -6.22 9.29
C TYR A 175 -5.25 -5.08 8.28
N TYR A 176 -4.20 -4.29 8.40
CA TYR A 176 -3.95 -3.15 7.52
C TYR A 176 -2.47 -2.85 7.39
N ILE A 177 -2.13 -2.08 6.35
CA ILE A 177 -0.78 -1.53 6.17
C ILE A 177 -0.74 -0.13 6.76
N SER A 178 0.30 0.16 7.54
CA SER A 178 0.64 1.51 7.99
C SER A 178 2.07 1.81 7.58
N ALA A 179 2.20 2.54 6.48
CA ALA A 179 3.46 2.80 5.78
C ALA A 179 4.19 1.50 5.42
N ASN A 180 5.26 1.17 6.12
CA ASN A 180 6.10 -0.01 5.88
C ASN A 180 5.79 -1.18 6.82
N ARG A 181 4.63 -1.17 7.50
CA ARG A 181 4.31 -2.14 8.53
C ARG A 181 2.97 -2.82 8.30
N LEU A 182 2.96 -4.13 8.48
CA LEU A 182 1.73 -4.90 8.61
C LEU A 182 1.26 -4.83 10.05
N VAL A 183 0.03 -4.38 10.24
CA VAL A 183 -0.57 -4.16 11.54
C VAL A 183 -1.77 -5.08 11.72
N CYS A 184 -1.83 -5.75 12.86
CA CYS A 184 -3.02 -6.41 13.36
C CYS A 184 -3.54 -5.65 14.58
N ALA A 185 -4.77 -5.16 14.51
CA ALA A 185 -5.47 -4.52 15.62
C ALA A 185 -6.56 -5.44 16.16
N ALA A 186 -6.52 -5.70 17.46
CA ALA A 186 -7.54 -6.40 18.21
C ALA A 186 -8.43 -5.39 18.93
N TYR A 187 -9.71 -5.38 18.59
CA TYR A 187 -10.72 -4.54 19.20
C TYR A 187 -11.55 -5.39 20.16
N GLN A 188 -11.52 -5.04 21.44
CA GLN A 188 -12.28 -5.73 22.47
C GLN A 188 -13.32 -4.79 23.08
N VAL A 189 -14.59 -5.19 22.99
CA VAL A 189 -15.73 -4.44 23.55
C VAL A 189 -16.00 -4.91 24.97
N THR A 190 -15.80 -4.04 25.96
CA THR A 190 -16.08 -4.37 27.36
C THR A 190 -17.35 -3.68 27.83
N PRO A 191 -18.32 -4.39 28.43
CA PRO A 191 -19.45 -3.75 29.07
C PRO A 191 -18.97 -2.95 30.29
N LYS A 192 -19.31 -1.66 30.37
CA LYS A 192 -19.11 -0.87 31.59
C LYS A 192 -20.37 -0.94 32.47
N THR A 193 -20.17 -0.78 33.78
CA THR A 193 -21.22 -0.81 34.82
C THR A 193 -22.37 0.17 34.58
N ASN A 194 -22.17 1.21 33.78
CA ASN A 194 -23.13 2.29 33.57
C ASN A 194 -23.94 2.12 32.26
N GLY A 195 -23.94 0.94 31.65
CA GLY A 195 -24.59 0.68 30.35
C GLY A 195 -23.80 1.20 29.13
N ALA A 196 -22.71 1.94 29.34
CA ALA A 196 -21.79 2.33 28.28
C ALA A 196 -20.88 1.17 27.86
N GLN A 197 -20.53 1.08 26.58
CA GLN A 197 -19.53 0.13 26.09
C GLN A 197 -18.15 0.78 26.08
N GLY A 198 -17.17 0.12 26.70
CA GLY A 198 -15.75 0.44 26.56
C GLY A 198 -15.17 -0.24 25.33
N LEU A 199 -14.24 0.42 24.66
CA LEU A 199 -13.48 -0.17 23.57
C LEU A 199 -12.00 -0.16 23.96
N THR A 200 -11.40 -1.35 24.00
CA THR A 200 -9.95 -1.51 24.15
C THR A 200 -9.37 -1.91 22.81
N VAL A 201 -8.33 -1.21 22.36
CA VAL A 201 -7.63 -1.53 21.11
C VAL A 201 -6.20 -1.93 21.45
N THR A 202 -5.85 -3.16 21.13
CA THR A 202 -4.47 -3.67 21.27
C THR A 202 -3.90 -3.90 19.88
N VAL A 203 -2.69 -3.41 19.64
CA VAL A 203 -2.07 -3.46 18.31
C VAL A 203 -0.77 -4.23 18.37
N ALA A 204 -0.60 -5.16 17.45
CA ALA A 204 0.67 -5.82 17.15
C ALA A 204 1.04 -5.55 15.70
N ASP A 205 2.33 -5.39 15.41
CA ASP A 205 2.78 -5.13 14.06
C ASP A 205 4.19 -5.64 13.79
N CYS A 206 4.56 -5.70 12.51
CA CYS A 206 5.90 -6.02 12.07
C CYS A 206 6.30 -5.15 10.88
N LEU A 207 7.62 -5.00 10.68
CA LEU A 207 8.17 -4.31 9.52
C LEU A 207 8.11 -5.22 8.30
N LEU A 208 7.62 -4.69 7.18
CA LEU A 208 7.71 -5.31 5.87
C LEU A 208 8.90 -4.72 5.12
N SER A 209 10.03 -5.42 5.11
CA SER A 209 11.28 -4.95 4.48
C SER A 209 11.07 -4.52 3.02
N GLN A 210 10.26 -5.28 2.27
CA GLN A 210 9.86 -4.94 0.91
C GLN A 210 9.23 -3.54 0.81
N LEU A 211 8.34 -3.18 1.73
CA LEU A 211 7.67 -1.87 1.71
C LEU A 211 8.59 -0.72 2.14
N VAL A 212 9.62 -0.98 2.94
CA VAL A 212 10.65 0.04 3.27
C VAL A 212 11.30 0.53 1.98
N ASP A 213 11.75 -0.42 1.16
CA ASP A 213 12.42 -0.12 -0.10
C ASP A 213 11.47 0.49 -1.14
N VAL A 214 10.23 -0.01 -1.20
CA VAL A 214 9.22 0.54 -2.11
C VAL A 214 8.90 1.98 -1.76
N LEU A 215 8.68 2.32 -0.48
CA LEU A 215 8.41 3.71 -0.07
C LEU A 215 9.61 4.62 -0.34
N TYR A 216 10.84 4.14 -0.10
CA TYR A 216 12.04 4.88 -0.48
C TYR A 216 12.11 5.17 -1.99
N LEU A 217 11.86 4.17 -2.83
CA LEU A 217 11.83 4.34 -4.28
C LEU A 217 10.68 5.28 -4.71
N THR A 218 9.53 5.20 -4.05
CA THR A 218 8.38 6.06 -4.30
C THR A 218 8.68 7.52 -3.99
N ASP A 219 9.31 7.81 -2.84
CA ASP A 219 9.76 9.17 -2.51
C ASP A 219 10.78 9.69 -3.52
N ARG A 220 11.72 8.84 -3.97
CA ARG A 220 12.64 9.18 -5.07
C ARG A 220 11.93 9.48 -6.38
N ALA A 221 10.90 8.70 -6.73
CA ALA A 221 10.13 8.90 -7.95
C ALA A 221 9.37 10.24 -7.91
N LEU A 222 8.76 10.57 -6.76
CA LEU A 222 8.11 11.87 -6.53
C LEU A 222 9.10 13.03 -6.67
N ASN A 223 10.28 12.92 -6.06
CA ASN A 223 11.31 13.97 -6.15
C ASN A 223 11.77 14.21 -7.61
N VAL A 224 12.01 13.14 -8.38
CA VAL A 224 12.39 13.24 -9.79
C VAL A 224 11.29 13.92 -10.62
N ALA A 225 10.04 13.54 -10.38
CA ALA A 225 8.91 14.10 -11.12
C ALA A 225 8.63 15.57 -10.75
N GLN A 226 8.81 15.95 -9.48
CA GLN A 226 8.73 17.33 -9.01
C GLN A 226 9.84 18.19 -9.62
N GLN A 227 11.08 17.70 -9.62
CA GLN A 227 12.21 18.42 -10.22
C GLN A 227 11.98 18.66 -11.72
N PHE A 228 11.45 17.67 -12.45
CA PHE A 228 11.06 17.86 -13.85
C PHE A 228 10.04 18.97 -14.02
N ASN A 229 8.95 18.96 -13.22
CA ASN A 229 7.91 19.98 -13.30
C ASN A 229 8.46 21.39 -12.99
N CYS A 230 9.30 21.53 -11.95
CA CYS A 230 9.94 22.80 -11.63
C CYS A 230 10.79 23.32 -12.79
N ASN A 231 11.65 22.47 -13.36
CA ASN A 231 12.50 22.85 -14.50
C ASN A 231 11.67 23.28 -15.73
N MET A 232 10.56 22.58 -16.00
CA MET A 232 9.66 22.93 -17.10
C MET A 232 8.92 24.25 -16.87
N CYS A 233 8.51 24.54 -15.63
CA CYS A 233 7.92 25.84 -15.28
C CYS A 233 8.92 26.99 -15.48
N MET A 234 10.14 26.84 -14.96
CA MET A 234 11.20 27.84 -15.11
C MET A 234 11.53 28.09 -16.60
N LEU A 235 11.63 27.02 -17.41
CA LEU A 235 11.87 27.15 -18.84
C LEU A 235 10.74 27.90 -19.54
N LYS A 236 9.48 27.61 -19.19
CA LYS A 236 8.31 28.30 -19.75
C LYS A 236 8.31 29.80 -19.42
N GLU A 237 8.67 30.15 -18.18
CA GLU A 237 8.80 31.55 -17.75
C GLU A 237 9.90 32.28 -18.54
N GLN A 238 11.08 31.67 -18.68
CA GLN A 238 12.17 32.25 -19.46
C GLN A 238 11.79 32.49 -20.93
N ILE A 239 11.10 31.54 -21.56
CA ILE A 239 10.61 31.70 -22.94
C ILE A 239 9.64 32.87 -23.03
N ASN A 240 8.70 32.99 -22.09
CA ASN A 240 7.74 34.10 -22.07
C ASN A 240 8.44 35.44 -21.88
N THR A 241 9.40 35.54 -20.94
CA THR A 241 10.18 36.76 -20.72
C THR A 241 10.98 37.16 -21.96
N TYR A 242 11.60 36.20 -22.66
CA TYR A 242 12.33 36.49 -23.89
C TYR A 242 11.41 37.00 -25.01
N ASN A 243 10.24 36.39 -25.19
CA ASN A 243 9.24 36.84 -26.16
C ASN A 243 8.68 38.23 -25.85
N HIS A 244 8.66 38.66 -24.58
CA HIS A 244 8.26 40.01 -24.18
C HIS A 244 9.35 41.07 -24.36
N ILE A 245 10.61 40.69 -24.54
CA ILE A 245 11.75 41.62 -24.73
C ILE A 245 12.06 41.83 -26.22
N CYS A 246 11.71 40.88 -27.08
CA CYS A 246 12.01 40.92 -28.52
C CYS A 246 10.87 41.44 -29.41
N PHE A 247 9.79 41.98 -28.83
CA PHE A 247 8.69 42.66 -29.53
C PHE A 247 8.42 44.04 -28.94
#